data_AF-A0AAV0WLP7-F1
#
_entry.id   AF-A0AAV0WLP7-F1
#
_cell.length_a   1.000
_cell.length_b   1.000
_cell.length_c   1.000
_cell.angle_alpha   90.00
_cell.angle_beta   90.00
_cell.angle_gamma   90.00
#
_symmetry.space_group_name_H-M   'P 1'
#
loop_
_entity.id
_entity.type
_entity.pdbx_description
1 polymer ?
#
loop_
_entity_poly.entity_id
_entity_poly.type
_entity_poly.pdbx_seq_one_letter_code
_entity_poly.pdbx_strand_id
1 'polypeptide(L)'
;MTVKVAEEMADQIIAAFPSEVKDYYFMRDGPKAPKGKLYAKYHNVIRSLKSGGLIEKTKNTVKPMNSESETNIDHYLNSLKHDNCTFNEIEVIWAATVNTRLNSIRKSKSTSETLLSWPSYKLPAGYRLVDIDFLTVQPNASSLMTVYPNYISKLIKLFKFKIKDSQSTKLVEDLNEENVLTENSRDCYVFYLLHALFVPTSKKTTRDDKGRK
;
A
#
# COMPACT_ATOMS: atom_id res chain seq x y z
N MET A 1 -17.33 13.56 8.55
CA MET A 1 -18.39 14.38 9.14
C MET A 1 -19.09 15.08 8.00
N THR A 2 -20.40 14.94 7.90
CA THR A 2 -21.17 15.63 6.86
C THR A 2 -21.46 17.06 7.30
N VAL A 3 -21.75 17.93 6.34
CA VAL A 3 -22.14 19.34 6.57
C VAL A 3 -23.34 19.40 7.52
N LYS A 4 -24.36 18.58 7.27
CA LYS A 4 -25.58 18.48 8.08
C LYS A 4 -25.28 18.15 9.55
N VAL A 5 -24.41 17.17 9.81
CA VAL A 5 -24.05 16.77 11.18
C VAL A 5 -23.28 17.88 11.90
N ALA A 6 -22.40 18.61 11.19
CA ALA A 6 -21.67 19.72 11.79
C ALA A 6 -22.59 20.91 12.14
N GLU A 7 -23.61 21.16 11.31
CA GLU A 7 -24.64 22.17 11.54
C GLU A 7 -25.51 21.84 12.75
N GLU A 8 -26.02 20.60 12.83
CA GLU A 8 -26.81 20.11 13.97
C GLU A 8 -26.02 20.19 15.29
N MET A 9 -24.73 19.85 15.28
CA MET A 9 -23.88 19.98 16.46
C MET A 9 -23.69 21.43 16.88
N ALA A 10 -23.55 22.36 15.94
CA ALA A 10 -23.44 23.78 16.27
C ALA A 10 -24.74 24.31 16.88
N ASP A 11 -25.90 23.89 16.38
CA ASP A 11 -27.21 24.23 16.96
C ASP A 11 -27.37 23.71 18.39
N GLN A 12 -26.94 22.47 18.65
CA GLN A 12 -26.95 21.91 20.01
C GLN A 12 -26.02 22.64 20.97
N ILE A 13 -24.87 23.12 20.50
CA ILE A 13 -23.96 23.95 21.31
C ILE A 13 -24.63 25.25 21.71
N ILE A 14 -25.32 25.93 20.79
CA ILE A 14 -26.02 27.18 21.12
C ILE A 14 -27.21 26.92 22.04
N ALA A 15 -27.92 25.81 21.85
CA ALA A 15 -29.01 25.42 22.74
C ALA A 15 -28.53 25.17 24.18
N ALA A 16 -27.35 24.58 24.35
CA ALA A 16 -26.74 24.33 25.66
C ALA A 16 -26.04 25.57 26.24
N PHE A 17 -25.46 26.42 25.39
CA PHE A 17 -24.67 27.60 25.75
C PHE A 17 -25.14 28.83 24.95
N PRO A 18 -26.21 29.51 25.39
CA PRO A 18 -26.81 30.59 24.61
C PRO A 18 -25.92 31.82 24.38
N SER A 19 -24.85 31.98 25.17
CA SER A 19 -23.86 33.06 25.00
C SER A 19 -22.84 32.79 23.89
N GLU A 20 -22.80 31.57 23.36
CA GLU A 20 -21.90 31.20 22.27
C GLU A 20 -22.42 31.69 20.92
N VAL A 21 -21.51 31.81 19.95
CA VAL A 21 -21.86 32.25 18.58
C VAL A 21 -21.75 31.07 17.62
N LYS A 22 -22.86 30.73 16.93
CA LYS A 22 -22.95 29.53 16.06
C LYS A 22 -21.83 29.49 15.01
N ASP A 23 -21.56 30.63 14.37
CA ASP A 23 -20.58 30.77 13.29
C ASP A 23 -19.14 30.44 13.72
N TYR A 24 -18.85 30.54 15.02
CA TYR A 24 -17.56 30.12 15.58
C TYR A 24 -17.34 28.61 15.43
N TYR A 25 -18.42 27.83 15.56
CA TYR A 25 -18.41 26.38 15.51
C TYR A 25 -18.65 25.85 14.10
N PHE A 26 -19.57 26.46 13.36
CA PHE A 26 -19.92 26.06 12.01
C PHE A 26 -20.56 27.22 11.22
N MET A 27 -20.01 27.53 10.05
CA MET A 27 -20.55 28.51 9.12
C MET A 27 -20.54 27.94 7.70
N ARG A 28 -21.70 27.98 7.03
CA ARG A 28 -21.84 27.50 5.66
C ARG A 28 -21.56 28.64 4.68
N ASP A 29 -20.49 28.52 3.90
CA ASP A 29 -20.03 29.55 2.95
C ASP A 29 -20.33 29.13 1.50
N GLY A 30 -21.62 29.01 1.17
CA GLY A 30 -22.10 28.71 -0.19
C GLY A 30 -21.49 27.42 -0.79
N PRO A 31 -20.91 27.47 -2.01
CA PRO A 31 -20.28 26.31 -2.65
C PRO A 31 -18.88 25.98 -2.11
N LYS A 32 -18.32 26.81 -1.23
CA LYS A 32 -17.00 26.57 -0.64
C LYS A 32 -17.11 25.62 0.55
N ALA A 33 -15.98 25.05 0.95
CA ALA A 33 -15.91 24.21 2.14
C ALA A 33 -16.39 25.00 3.38
N PRO A 34 -17.21 24.38 4.27
CA PRO A 34 -17.68 25.04 5.48
C PRO A 34 -16.54 25.53 6.36
N LYS A 35 -16.76 26.66 7.03
CA LYS A 35 -15.84 27.27 8.00
C LYS A 35 -16.30 26.94 9.42
N GLY A 36 -15.45 27.24 10.41
CA GLY A 36 -15.73 27.02 11.82
C GLY A 36 -14.94 25.85 12.43
N LYS A 37 -14.90 25.82 13.77
CA LYS A 37 -14.04 24.90 14.52
C LYS A 37 -14.43 23.43 14.39
N LEU A 38 -15.71 23.08 14.36
CA LEU A 38 -16.15 21.67 14.36
C LEU A 38 -15.68 20.94 13.11
N TYR A 39 -16.00 21.50 11.94
CA TYR A 39 -15.67 20.92 10.65
C TYR A 39 -14.14 20.87 10.44
N ALA A 40 -13.44 21.96 10.73
CA ALA A 40 -11.99 22.03 10.62
C ALA A 40 -11.29 21.05 11.55
N LYS A 41 -11.68 21.00 12.84
CA LYS A 41 -11.08 20.10 13.84
C LYS A 41 -11.28 18.64 13.45
N TYR A 42 -12.48 18.25 13.02
CA TYR A 42 -12.73 16.89 12.57
C TYR A 42 -11.78 16.48 11.43
N HIS A 43 -11.71 17.28 10.36
CA HIS A 43 -10.87 16.94 9.20
C HIS A 43 -9.37 16.99 9.51
N ASN A 44 -8.93 17.89 10.39
CA ASN A 44 -7.54 17.94 10.85
C ASN A 44 -7.18 16.69 11.69
N VAL A 45 -8.06 16.27 12.60
CA VAL A 45 -7.87 15.04 13.39
C VAL A 45 -7.84 13.82 12.48
N ILE A 46 -8.79 13.68 11.55
CA ILE A 46 -8.78 12.58 10.56
C ILE A 46 -7.51 12.59 9.72
N ARG A 47 -7.02 13.76 9.29
CA ARG A 47 -5.75 13.88 8.56
C ARG A 47 -4.58 13.40 9.41
N SER A 48 -4.51 13.81 10.67
CA SER A 48 -3.48 13.38 11.63
C SER A 48 -3.49 11.87 11.86
N LEU A 49 -4.69 11.29 12.00
CA LEU A 49 -4.87 9.85 12.19
C LEU A 49 -4.50 9.05 10.93
N LYS A 50 -4.82 9.57 9.74
CA LYS A 50 -4.40 9.01 8.45
C LYS A 50 -2.89 9.12 8.21
N SER A 51 -2.24 10.20 8.65
CA SER A 51 -0.77 10.32 8.59
C SER A 51 -0.07 9.40 9.59
N GLY A 52 -0.70 9.15 10.75
CA GLY A 52 -0.18 8.26 11.78
C GLY A 52 -0.50 6.76 11.58
N GLY A 53 -1.19 6.38 10.50
CA GLY A 53 -1.52 4.99 10.19
C GLY A 53 -2.62 4.36 11.07
N LEU A 54 -3.29 5.15 11.92
CA LEU A 54 -4.34 4.71 12.84
C LEU A 54 -5.71 4.57 12.16
N ILE A 55 -5.91 5.30 11.05
CA ILE A 55 -7.09 5.20 10.20
C ILE A 55 -6.63 4.92 8.78
N GLU A 56 -7.21 3.91 8.15
CA GLU A 56 -6.95 3.62 6.75
C GLU A 56 -7.25 4.84 5.89
N LYS A 57 -6.32 5.19 4.99
CA LYS A 57 -6.60 6.18 3.96
C LYS A 57 -7.74 5.62 3.13
N THR A 58 -8.97 6.11 3.37
CA THR A 58 -10.10 5.91 2.46
C THR A 58 -9.61 6.32 1.09
N LYS A 59 -9.26 5.33 0.27
CA LYS A 59 -8.98 5.56 -1.13
C LYS A 59 -10.29 6.09 -1.66
N ASN A 60 -10.28 7.30 -2.22
CA ASN A 60 -11.24 7.62 -3.27
C ASN A 60 -11.29 6.39 -4.15
N THR A 61 -12.49 5.83 -4.29
CA THR A 61 -12.83 4.67 -5.08
C THR A 61 -11.81 4.51 -6.19
N VAL A 62 -10.88 3.58 -5.99
CA VAL A 62 -10.32 2.86 -7.14
C VAL A 62 -11.59 2.39 -7.82
N LYS A 63 -11.84 2.88 -9.04
CA LYS A 63 -12.91 2.35 -9.89
C LYS A 63 -12.94 0.85 -9.64
N PRO A 64 -14.07 0.23 -9.30
CA PRO A 64 -14.11 -1.22 -9.32
C PRO A 64 -13.60 -1.58 -10.71
N MET A 65 -12.41 -2.18 -10.75
CA MET A 65 -11.91 -2.81 -11.96
C MET A 65 -13.04 -3.74 -12.34
N ASN A 66 -13.64 -3.52 -13.52
CA ASN A 66 -14.81 -4.26 -13.99
C ASN A 66 -14.64 -5.71 -13.56
N SER A 67 -15.34 -6.08 -12.49
CA SER A 67 -15.34 -7.42 -11.98
C SER A 67 -16.36 -8.10 -12.86
N GLU A 68 -15.95 -8.44 -14.08
CA GLU A 68 -16.53 -9.60 -14.73
C GLU A 68 -16.37 -10.71 -13.71
N SER A 69 -17.50 -11.25 -13.23
CA SER A 69 -17.49 -12.42 -12.38
C SER A 69 -16.69 -13.48 -13.10
N GLU A 70 -15.50 -13.78 -12.59
CA GLU A 70 -14.66 -14.86 -13.09
C GLU A 70 -15.56 -16.12 -13.07
N THR A 71 -16.02 -16.53 -14.24
CA THR A 71 -16.95 -17.64 -14.36
C THR A 71 -16.11 -18.91 -14.29
N ASN A 72 -16.54 -19.92 -13.53
CA ASN A 72 -15.80 -21.18 -13.32
C ASN A 72 -14.48 -21.06 -12.52
N ILE A 73 -14.36 -20.10 -11.60
CA ILE A 73 -13.17 -19.99 -10.71
C ILE A 73 -12.85 -21.34 -10.04
N ASP A 74 -13.84 -22.01 -9.47
CA ASP A 74 -13.60 -23.26 -8.73
C ASP A 74 -13.01 -24.36 -9.61
N HIS A 75 -13.43 -24.43 -10.88
CA HIS A 75 -12.85 -25.33 -11.87
C HIS A 75 -11.37 -24.98 -12.11
N TYR A 76 -11.08 -23.70 -12.38
CA TYR A 76 -9.71 -23.22 -12.61
C TYR A 76 -8.79 -23.46 -11.41
N LEU A 77 -9.28 -23.23 -10.18
CA LEU A 77 -8.52 -23.49 -8.96
C LEU A 77 -8.28 -24.98 -8.74
N ASN A 78 -9.24 -25.84 -9.08
CA ASN A 78 -9.05 -27.28 -9.01
C ASN A 78 -8.03 -27.75 -10.03
N SER A 79 -8.07 -27.24 -11.27
CA SER A 79 -7.08 -27.58 -12.29
C SER A 79 -5.67 -27.19 -11.87
N LEU A 80 -5.47 -25.99 -11.31
CA LEU A 80 -4.15 -25.57 -10.81
C LEU A 80 -3.60 -26.47 -9.67
N LYS A 81 -4.48 -27.16 -8.94
CA LYS A 81 -4.09 -27.99 -7.77
C LYS A 81 -3.91 -29.46 -8.11
N HIS A 82 -4.70 -29.97 -9.05
CA HIS A 82 -4.86 -31.41 -9.25
C HIS A 82 -4.51 -31.88 -10.67
N ASP A 83 -4.59 -30.99 -11.66
CA ASP A 83 -4.31 -31.36 -13.05
C ASP A 83 -2.83 -31.20 -13.36
N ASN A 84 -2.30 -32.07 -14.24
CA ASN A 84 -0.94 -31.94 -14.78
C ASN A 84 -0.94 -30.94 -15.95
N CYS A 85 -1.16 -29.66 -15.64
CA CYS A 85 -1.17 -28.60 -16.65
C CYS A 85 0.24 -28.34 -17.22
N THR A 86 0.32 -28.13 -18.52
CA THR A 86 1.46 -27.50 -19.18
C THR A 86 1.58 -26.04 -18.73
N PHE A 87 2.76 -25.44 -18.89
CA PHE A 87 2.96 -24.05 -18.48
C PHE A 87 2.04 -23.07 -19.22
N ASN A 88 1.78 -23.30 -20.50
CA ASN A 88 0.85 -22.47 -21.28
C ASN A 88 -0.58 -22.53 -20.74
N GLU A 89 -1.05 -23.71 -20.35
CA GLU A 89 -2.36 -23.86 -19.70
C GLU A 89 -2.38 -23.15 -18.35
N ILE A 90 -1.30 -23.26 -17.57
CA ILE A 90 -1.17 -22.52 -16.31
C ILE A 90 -1.31 -21.02 -16.58
N GLU A 91 -0.65 -20.44 -17.59
CA GLU A 91 -0.76 -19.01 -17.90
C GLU A 91 -2.20 -18.57 -18.21
N VAL A 92 -2.93 -19.37 -18.99
CA VAL A 92 -4.35 -19.11 -19.31
C VAL A 92 -5.20 -19.13 -18.04
N ILE A 93 -5.05 -20.17 -17.22
CA ILE A 93 -5.78 -20.29 -15.95
C ILE A 93 -5.36 -19.18 -14.97
N TRP A 94 -4.08 -18.77 -15.00
CA TRP A 94 -3.53 -17.72 -14.16
C TRP A 94 -4.18 -16.37 -14.46
N ALA A 95 -4.30 -16.03 -15.74
CA ALA A 95 -4.98 -14.81 -16.18
C ALA A 95 -6.46 -14.83 -15.76
N ALA A 96 -7.14 -15.98 -15.88
CA ALA A 96 -8.54 -16.14 -15.51
C ALA A 96 -8.83 -16.05 -14.00
N THR A 97 -7.82 -16.26 -13.16
CA THR A 97 -7.93 -16.29 -11.68
C THR A 97 -7.30 -15.08 -10.99
N VAL A 98 -6.91 -14.06 -11.77
CA VAL A 98 -6.06 -12.96 -11.28
C VAL A 98 -6.69 -12.15 -10.17
N ASN A 99 -7.99 -11.85 -10.23
CA ASN A 99 -8.63 -11.05 -9.19
C ASN A 99 -8.75 -11.85 -7.90
N THR A 100 -9.15 -13.12 -8.00
CA THR A 100 -9.22 -14.03 -6.86
C THR A 100 -7.86 -14.18 -6.19
N ARG A 101 -6.81 -14.42 -6.99
CA ARG A 101 -5.43 -14.54 -6.52
C ARG A 101 -4.92 -13.25 -5.88
N LEU A 102 -5.02 -12.11 -6.55
CA LEU A 102 -4.56 -10.83 -5.99
C LEU A 102 -5.30 -10.46 -4.70
N ASN A 103 -6.60 -10.77 -4.60
CA ASN A 103 -7.37 -10.59 -3.37
C ASN A 103 -6.91 -11.53 -2.25
N SER A 104 -6.57 -12.78 -2.56
CA SER A 104 -5.97 -13.71 -1.61
C SER A 104 -4.61 -13.23 -1.12
N ILE A 105 -3.74 -12.76 -2.02
CA ILE A 105 -2.39 -12.27 -1.68
C ILE A 105 -2.48 -11.06 -0.74
N ARG A 106 -3.39 -10.12 -1.01
CA ARG A 106 -3.60 -8.95 -0.13
C ARG A 106 -4.01 -9.30 1.29
N LYS A 107 -4.64 -10.46 1.49
CA LYS A 107 -5.09 -10.95 2.80
C LYS A 107 -4.06 -11.89 3.46
N SER A 108 -3.02 -12.28 2.74
CA SER A 108 -1.99 -13.18 3.26
C SER A 108 -1.13 -12.48 4.30
N LYS A 109 -0.72 -13.23 5.33
CA LYS A 109 0.13 -12.78 6.43
C LYS A 109 1.61 -12.78 6.06
N SER A 110 2.01 -13.53 5.03
CA SER A 110 3.42 -13.66 4.64
C SER A 110 3.60 -14.12 3.19
N THR A 111 4.78 -13.83 2.63
CA THR A 111 5.18 -14.37 1.32
C THR A 111 5.16 -15.90 1.30
N SER A 112 5.55 -16.57 2.39
CA SER A 112 5.54 -18.04 2.47
C SER A 112 4.13 -18.63 2.33
N GLU A 113 3.13 -18.04 3.00
CA GLU A 113 1.73 -18.46 2.89
C GLU A 113 1.18 -18.24 1.47
N THR A 114 1.54 -17.11 0.86
CA THR A 114 1.20 -16.83 -0.55
C THR A 114 1.76 -17.92 -1.47
N LEU A 115 3.05 -18.26 -1.31
CA LEU A 115 3.73 -19.28 -2.12
C LEU A 115 3.25 -20.72 -1.82
N LEU A 116 2.62 -20.96 -0.68
CA LEU A 116 1.95 -22.24 -0.39
C LEU A 116 0.58 -22.32 -1.07
N SER A 117 -0.16 -21.21 -1.07
CA SER A 117 -1.49 -21.14 -1.70
C SER A 117 -1.42 -21.10 -3.23
N TRP A 118 -0.34 -20.53 -3.77
CA TRP A 118 -0.11 -20.32 -5.20
C TRP A 118 1.23 -20.92 -5.62
N PRO A 119 1.38 -22.26 -5.58
CA PRO A 119 2.66 -22.94 -5.79
C PRO A 119 3.21 -22.76 -7.21
N SER A 120 2.40 -22.41 -8.19
CA SER A 120 2.84 -22.19 -9.58
C SER A 120 3.90 -21.09 -9.72
N TYR A 121 3.96 -20.14 -8.77
CA TYR A 121 5.07 -19.17 -8.72
C TYR A 121 6.44 -19.82 -8.50
N LYS A 122 6.51 -21.02 -7.92
CA LYS A 122 7.76 -21.75 -7.67
C LYS A 122 8.26 -22.54 -8.87
N LEU A 123 7.51 -22.60 -9.96
CA LEU A 123 7.93 -23.28 -11.19
C LEU A 123 9.13 -22.54 -11.81
N PRO A 124 9.98 -23.22 -12.62
CA PRO A 124 11.10 -22.57 -13.29
C PRO A 124 10.72 -21.33 -14.11
N ALA A 125 9.54 -21.35 -14.74
CA ALA A 125 8.99 -20.22 -15.50
C ALA A 125 8.00 -19.37 -14.68
N GLY A 126 7.86 -19.61 -13.38
CA GLY A 126 6.89 -18.95 -12.50
C GLY A 126 7.05 -17.43 -12.40
N TYR A 127 8.23 -16.89 -12.72
CA TYR A 127 8.43 -15.44 -12.82
C TYR A 127 7.56 -14.79 -13.90
N ARG A 128 7.16 -15.50 -14.96
CA ARG A 128 6.23 -14.99 -15.99
C ARG A 128 4.83 -14.76 -15.41
N LEU A 129 4.43 -15.59 -14.45
CA LEU A 129 3.14 -15.45 -13.76
C LEU A 129 3.08 -14.16 -12.93
N VAL A 130 4.21 -13.73 -12.37
CA VAL A 130 4.33 -12.43 -11.69
C VAL A 130 4.08 -11.28 -12.65
N ASP A 131 4.51 -11.39 -13.90
CA ASP A 131 4.30 -10.36 -14.91
C ASP A 131 2.82 -10.23 -15.31
N ILE A 132 2.09 -11.35 -15.41
CA ILE A 132 0.62 -11.37 -15.63
C ILE A 132 -0.10 -10.59 -14.51
N ASP A 133 0.27 -10.86 -13.26
CA ASP A 133 -0.28 -10.16 -12.10
C ASP A 133 0.07 -8.67 -12.10
N PHE A 134 1.32 -8.35 -12.43
CA PHE A 134 1.80 -6.97 -12.54
C PHE A 134 1.02 -6.19 -13.60
N LEU A 135 0.88 -6.73 -14.81
CA LEU A 135 0.15 -6.09 -15.92
C LEU A 135 -1.34 -5.90 -15.60
N THR A 136 -1.91 -6.79 -14.79
CA THR A 136 -3.30 -6.60 -14.31
C THR A 136 -3.43 -5.37 -13.39
N VAL A 137 -2.42 -5.12 -12.54
CA VAL A 137 -2.39 -3.93 -11.66
C VAL A 137 -1.96 -2.67 -12.41
N GLN A 138 -1.10 -2.81 -13.42
CA GLN A 138 -0.55 -1.72 -14.21
C GLN A 138 -0.73 -1.99 -15.73
N PRO A 139 -1.95 -1.82 -16.28
CA PRO A 139 -2.27 -2.21 -17.66
C PRO A 139 -1.51 -1.44 -18.74
N ASN A 140 -1.01 -0.24 -18.40
CA ASN A 140 -0.28 0.63 -19.33
C ASN A 140 1.23 0.37 -19.35
N ALA A 141 1.74 -0.59 -18.57
CA ALA A 141 3.14 -0.97 -18.60
C ALA A 141 3.38 -2.05 -19.67
N SER A 142 4.59 -2.07 -20.22
CA SER A 142 5.03 -3.10 -21.16
C SER A 142 5.31 -4.44 -20.46
N SER A 143 6.04 -4.40 -19.35
CA SER A 143 6.32 -5.54 -18.47
C SER A 143 6.97 -5.02 -17.18
N LEU A 144 6.98 -5.83 -16.13
CA LEU A 144 7.69 -5.53 -14.89
C LEU A 144 9.17 -5.24 -15.16
N MET A 145 9.82 -6.10 -15.95
CA MET A 145 11.26 -6.01 -16.21
C MET A 145 11.66 -4.72 -16.93
N THR A 146 10.81 -4.21 -17.81
CA THR A 146 11.10 -2.98 -18.57
C THR A 146 10.86 -1.72 -17.76
N VAL A 147 9.91 -1.73 -16.83
CA VAL A 147 9.63 -0.55 -15.98
C VAL A 147 10.50 -0.52 -14.73
N TYR A 148 10.96 -1.68 -14.25
CA TYR A 148 11.68 -1.83 -13.00
C TYR A 148 12.90 -0.89 -12.87
N PRO A 149 13.79 -0.75 -13.88
CA PRO A 149 14.92 0.19 -13.79
C PRO A 149 14.49 1.63 -13.48
N ASN A 150 13.41 2.11 -14.10
CA ASN A 150 12.88 3.46 -13.88
C ASN A 150 12.34 3.65 -12.46
N TYR A 151 11.72 2.62 -11.87
CA TYR A 151 11.25 2.65 -10.49
C TYR A 151 12.42 2.63 -9.50
N ILE A 152 13.44 1.81 -9.75
CA ILE A 152 14.65 1.74 -8.92
C ILE A 152 15.38 3.07 -8.91
N SER A 153 15.57 3.74 -10.06
CA SER A 153 16.18 5.07 -10.10
C SER A 153 15.41 6.11 -9.27
N LYS A 154 14.06 6.04 -9.26
CA LYS A 154 13.23 6.93 -8.43
C LYS A 154 13.36 6.58 -6.94
N LEU A 155 13.44 5.30 -6.61
CA LEU A 155 13.59 4.83 -5.24
C LEU A 155 14.95 5.21 -4.64
N ILE A 156 16.03 5.10 -5.40
CA ILE A 156 17.38 5.53 -4.99
C ILE A 156 17.39 7.04 -4.70
N LYS A 157 16.74 7.86 -5.54
CA LYS A 157 16.56 9.29 -5.27
C LYS A 157 15.79 9.54 -3.96
N LEU A 158 14.77 8.72 -3.68
CA LEU A 158 14.01 8.81 -2.44
C LEU A 158 14.86 8.46 -1.21
N PHE A 159 15.72 7.44 -1.30
CA PHE A 159 16.63 7.04 -0.23
C PHE A 159 17.53 8.19 0.22
N LYS A 160 18.17 8.90 -0.71
CA LYS A 160 19.00 10.09 -0.41
C LYS A 160 18.27 11.12 0.44
N PHE A 161 16.98 11.31 0.17
CA PHE A 161 16.18 12.30 0.88
C PHE A 161 15.69 11.80 2.24
N LYS A 162 15.26 10.53 2.33
CA LYS A 162 14.53 9.98 3.48
C LYS A 162 15.40 9.25 4.49
N ILE A 163 16.47 8.60 4.06
CA ILE A 163 17.40 7.88 4.94
C ILE A 163 18.35 8.90 5.57
N LYS A 164 18.58 8.75 6.89
CA LYS A 164 19.39 9.67 7.70
C LYS A 164 20.34 8.98 8.67
N ASP A 165 20.20 7.67 8.88
CA ASP A 165 21.13 6.92 9.71
C ASP A 165 22.48 6.79 9.00
N SER A 166 23.56 6.86 9.78
CA SER A 166 24.91 6.97 9.24
C SER A 166 25.31 5.73 8.41
N GLN A 167 24.89 4.53 8.82
CA GLN A 167 25.25 3.29 8.13
C GLN A 167 24.57 3.19 6.76
N SER A 168 23.25 3.39 6.70
CA SER A 168 22.51 3.30 5.44
C SER A 168 22.82 4.46 4.50
N THR A 169 23.19 5.64 5.02
CA THR A 169 23.61 6.77 4.18
C THR A 169 24.88 6.45 3.39
N LYS A 170 25.87 5.78 4.00
CA LYS A 170 27.07 5.30 3.28
C LYS A 170 26.72 4.32 2.16
N LEU A 171 25.86 3.34 2.44
CA LEU A 171 25.40 2.40 1.42
C LEU A 171 24.62 3.08 0.27
N VAL A 172 23.92 4.18 0.55
CA VAL A 172 23.26 4.99 -0.47
C VAL A 172 24.27 5.79 -1.30
N GLU A 173 25.39 6.23 -0.71
CA GLU A 173 26.50 6.88 -1.41
C GLU A 173 27.18 5.90 -2.36
N ASP A 174 27.51 4.69 -1.88
CA ASP A 174 28.09 3.59 -2.67
C ASP A 174 27.23 3.22 -3.89
N LEU A 175 25.90 3.28 -3.75
CA LEU A 175 24.96 3.06 -4.85
C LEU A 175 25.07 4.09 -5.99
N ASN A 176 25.65 5.27 -5.76
CA ASN A 176 25.82 6.30 -6.79
C ASN A 176 27.21 6.33 -7.40
N GLU A 177 28.17 5.63 -6.81
CA GLU A 177 29.49 5.49 -7.41
C GLU A 177 29.32 4.58 -8.63
N GLU A 178 29.17 5.19 -9.82
CA GLU A 178 28.84 4.54 -11.10
C GLU A 178 29.82 3.44 -11.54
N ASN A 179 30.89 3.17 -10.78
CA ASN A 179 32.00 2.38 -11.26
C ASN A 179 32.01 0.89 -10.86
N VAL A 180 31.24 0.40 -9.88
CA VAL A 180 31.45 -1.00 -9.42
C VAL A 180 30.20 -1.72 -8.87
N LEU A 181 29.03 -1.61 -9.49
CA LEU A 181 27.89 -2.46 -9.09
C LEU A 181 27.25 -3.12 -10.30
N THR A 182 27.27 -4.46 -10.31
CA THR A 182 26.41 -5.23 -11.21
C THR A 182 24.94 -4.92 -10.90
N GLU A 183 24.04 -5.18 -11.84
CA GLU A 183 22.59 -5.03 -11.61
C GLU A 183 22.13 -5.78 -10.35
N ASN A 184 22.61 -7.00 -10.16
CA ASN A 184 22.28 -7.80 -8.97
C ASN A 184 22.81 -7.16 -7.67
N SER A 185 24.02 -6.60 -7.71
CA SER A 185 24.61 -5.91 -6.56
C SER A 185 23.79 -4.66 -6.21
N ARG A 186 23.45 -3.85 -7.20
CA ARG A 186 22.59 -2.67 -7.04
C ARG A 186 21.25 -3.04 -6.41
N ASP A 187 20.60 -4.07 -6.95
CA ASP A 187 19.30 -4.50 -6.48
C ASP A 187 19.35 -5.05 -5.05
N CYS A 188 20.41 -5.79 -4.68
CA CYS A 188 20.65 -6.24 -3.32
C CYS A 188 20.73 -5.06 -2.33
N TYR A 189 21.52 -4.03 -2.67
CA TYR A 189 21.62 -2.80 -1.87
C TYR A 189 20.25 -2.12 -1.73
N VAL A 190 19.51 -2.01 -2.83
CA VAL A 190 18.18 -1.39 -2.82
C VAL A 190 17.22 -2.14 -1.91
N PHE A 191 17.15 -3.47 -2.01
CA PHE A 191 16.29 -4.29 -1.14
C PHE A 191 16.70 -4.21 0.32
N TYR A 192 18.01 -4.23 0.60
CA TYR A 192 18.50 -4.06 1.96
C TYR A 192 18.07 -2.71 2.53
N LEU A 193 18.25 -1.61 1.79
CA LEU A 193 17.93 -0.25 2.24
C LEU A 193 16.43 0.03 2.46
N LEU A 194 15.53 -0.86 2.03
CA LEU A 194 14.11 -0.73 2.32
C LEU A 194 13.81 -0.72 3.82
N HIS A 195 14.59 -1.40 4.66
CA HIS A 195 14.38 -1.40 6.10
C HIS A 195 14.60 -0.01 6.72
N ALA A 196 15.53 0.78 6.18
CA ALA A 196 15.83 2.14 6.62
C ALA A 196 14.75 3.13 6.17
N LEU A 197 14.08 2.85 5.05
CA LEU A 197 12.92 3.63 4.59
C LEU A 197 11.65 3.27 5.38
N PHE A 198 11.44 1.98 5.65
CA PHE A 198 10.27 1.45 6.37
C PHE A 198 10.62 1.14 7.83
N VAL A 199 10.97 2.19 8.58
CA VAL A 199 11.32 2.07 10.00
C VAL A 199 10.20 1.35 10.75
N PRO A 200 10.50 0.28 11.51
CA PRO A 200 9.49 -0.44 12.28
C PRO A 200 8.74 0.52 13.21
N THR A 201 7.43 0.69 12.98
CA THR A 201 6.56 1.52 13.83
C THR A 201 6.20 0.82 15.15
N SER A 202 6.46 -0.48 15.25
CA SER A 202 6.25 -1.26 16.47
C SER A 202 7.32 -0.93 17.50
N LYS A 203 6.98 -0.11 18.49
CA LYS A 203 7.80 0.10 19.69
C LYS A 203 7.90 -1.19 20.48
N LYS A 204 8.96 -1.98 20.28
CA LYS A 204 9.33 -3.03 21.24
C LYS A 204 10.08 -2.37 22.38
N THR A 205 9.47 -2.36 23.56
CA THR A 205 10.14 -1.95 24.79
C THR A 205 10.84 -3.18 25.33
N THR A 206 12.15 -3.30 25.15
CA THR A 206 12.94 -4.32 25.84
C THR A 206 13.24 -3.79 27.22
N ARG A 207 12.82 -4.51 28.27
CA ARG A 207 13.27 -4.23 29.63
C ARG A 207 14.59 -4.95 29.85
N ASP A 208 15.52 -4.31 30.55
CA ASP A 208 16.72 -4.99 31.03
C ASP A 208 16.36 -6.11 32.03
N ASP A 209 17.34 -6.95 32.38
CA ASP A 209 17.15 -8.01 33.40
C ASP A 209 16.74 -7.47 34.78
N LYS A 210 16.79 -6.15 34.98
CA LYS A 210 16.38 -5.43 36.19
C LYS A 210 15.02 -4.73 36.03
N GLY A 211 14.29 -5.00 34.95
CA GLY A 211 12.94 -4.48 34.70
C GLY A 211 12.87 -2.99 34.33
N ARG A 212 14.00 -2.32 34.11
CA ARG A 212 14.04 -0.93 33.65
C ARG A 212 13.80 -0.86 32.14
N LYS A 213 12.98 0.10 31.73
CA LYS A 213 12.71 0.41 30.32
C LYS A 213 13.91 1.07 29.67
#